data_AF-A0A7I7NYC6-F1
#
_entry.id   AF-A0A7I7NYC6-F1
#
_cell.length_a   1.000
_cell.length_b   1.000
_cell.length_c   1.000
_cell.angle_alpha   90.00
_cell.angle_beta   90.00
_cell.angle_gamma   90.00
#
_symmetry.space_group_name_H-M   'P 1'
#
loop_
_entity.id
_entity.type
_entity.pdbx_description
1 polymer ?
#
loop_
_entity_poly.entity_id
_entity_poly.type
_entity_poly.pdbx_seq_one_letter_code
_entity_poly.pdbx_strand_id
1 'polypeptide(L)'
;MRETIGLGQLRSNACTYLERVAAGETIDVVRRGKLVARIVSVGDWRVAPIPARSVDTAASAAGGWVGLDELRTRAGRCFDRVAAGETLSVVRGGRLLAQIVPAGDAERTSVRADASGGIELDELRKRAGRYFDEVAAGQTIEVIRGGKLVARIVSVA
;
A
#
# COMPACT_ATOMS: atom_id res chain seq x y z
N MET A 1 -9.87 -5.99 10.19
CA MET A 1 -10.18 -7.44 10.19
C MET A 1 -9.16 -8.14 9.30
N ARG A 2 -8.81 -9.41 9.57
CA ARG A 2 -7.87 -10.18 8.74
C ARG A 2 -8.56 -11.43 8.22
N GLU A 3 -8.60 -11.59 6.91
CA GLU A 3 -9.15 -12.79 6.24
C GLU A 3 -8.04 -13.51 5.48
N THR A 4 -8.11 -14.84 5.41
CA THR A 4 -7.21 -15.65 4.59
C THR A 4 -7.96 -16.26 3.41
N ILE A 5 -7.46 -16.07 2.19
CA ILE A 5 -8.08 -16.56 0.95
C ILE A 5 -7.08 -17.32 0.09
N GLY A 6 -7.58 -18.28 -0.68
CA GLY A 6 -6.78 -18.97 -1.70
C GLY A 6 -6.56 -18.12 -2.96
N LEU A 7 -5.45 -18.36 -3.66
CA LEU A 7 -5.19 -17.72 -4.97
C LEU A 7 -6.33 -17.91 -5.98
N GLY A 8 -6.99 -19.08 -5.97
CA GLY A 8 -8.15 -19.35 -6.82
C GLY A 8 -9.37 -18.48 -6.49
N GLN A 9 -9.62 -18.22 -5.20
CA GLN A 9 -10.69 -17.33 -4.76
C GLN A 9 -10.40 -15.88 -5.15
N LEU A 10 -9.16 -15.44 -4.95
CA LEU A 10 -8.72 -14.11 -5.38
C LEU A 10 -8.94 -13.92 -6.88
N ARG A 11 -8.61 -14.93 -7.69
CA ARG A 11 -8.82 -14.87 -9.16
C ARG A 11 -10.28 -14.64 -9.54
N SER A 12 -11.19 -15.34 -8.87
CA SER A 12 -12.62 -15.28 -9.18
C SER A 12 -13.28 -14.00 -8.67
N ASN A 13 -12.87 -13.52 -7.48
CA ASN A 13 -13.55 -12.43 -6.77
C ASN A 13 -12.64 -11.23 -6.50
N ALA A 14 -11.64 -11.00 -7.36
CA ALA A 14 -10.61 -9.97 -7.16
C ALA A 14 -11.18 -8.59 -6.84
N CYS A 15 -12.25 -8.18 -7.53
CA CYS A 15 -12.88 -6.87 -7.32
C CYS A 15 -13.42 -6.72 -5.89
N THR A 16 -14.22 -7.70 -5.44
CA THR A 16 -14.83 -7.71 -4.11
C THR A 16 -13.79 -7.69 -3.00
N TYR A 17 -12.73 -8.49 -3.13
CA TYR A 17 -11.66 -8.50 -2.14
C TYR A 17 -10.88 -7.18 -2.10
N LEU A 18 -10.60 -6.57 -3.26
CA LEU A 18 -9.91 -5.29 -3.31
C LEU A 18 -10.76 -4.12 -2.79
N GLU A 19 -12.07 -4.14 -2.99
CA GLU A 19 -12.99 -3.16 -2.39
C GLU A 19 -12.98 -3.23 -0.86
N ARG A 20 -12.98 -4.45 -0.31
CA ARG A 20 -12.85 -4.68 1.13
C ARG A 20 -11.51 -4.21 1.67
N VAL A 21 -10.42 -4.48 0.94
CA VAL A 21 -9.10 -3.96 1.29
C VAL A 21 -9.07 -2.43 1.27
N ALA A 22 -9.67 -1.80 0.26
CA ALA A 22 -9.79 -0.35 0.19
C ALA A 22 -10.59 0.22 1.39
N ALA A 23 -11.58 -0.53 1.90
CA ALA A 23 -12.31 -0.21 3.13
C ALA A 23 -11.51 -0.44 4.43
N GLY A 24 -10.24 -0.83 4.34
CA GLY A 24 -9.33 -1.00 5.49
C GLY A 24 -9.13 -2.45 5.92
N GLU A 25 -9.67 -3.42 5.18
CA GLU A 25 -9.39 -4.83 5.46
C GLU A 25 -7.99 -5.24 5.02
N THR A 26 -7.42 -6.24 5.69
CA THR A 26 -6.17 -6.87 5.29
C THR A 26 -6.45 -8.32 4.91
N ILE A 27 -5.98 -8.75 3.75
CA ILE A 27 -6.24 -10.09 3.22
C ILE A 27 -4.94 -10.85 3.03
N ASP A 28 -4.84 -12.00 3.69
CA ASP A 28 -3.74 -12.95 3.55
C ASP A 28 -4.03 -13.90 2.39
N VAL A 29 -3.07 -14.03 1.46
CA VAL A 29 -3.21 -14.88 0.27
C VAL A 29 -2.39 -16.15 0.45
N VAL A 30 -3.06 -17.30 0.38
CA VAL A 30 -2.43 -18.61 0.47
C VAL A 30 -2.40 -19.32 -0.88
N ARG A 31 -1.30 -20.04 -1.12
CA ARG A 31 -1.12 -20.94 -2.27
C ARG A 31 -0.57 -22.25 -1.76
N ARG A 32 -1.26 -23.37 -2.08
CA ARG A 32 -0.88 -24.72 -1.64
C ARG A 32 -0.66 -24.81 -0.11
N GLY A 33 -1.54 -24.17 0.67
CA GLY A 33 -1.48 -24.16 2.13
C GLY A 33 -0.42 -23.24 2.75
N LYS A 34 0.35 -22.49 1.96
CA LYS A 34 1.36 -21.56 2.45
C LYS A 34 0.95 -20.11 2.20
N LEU A 35 1.16 -19.24 3.18
CA LEU A 35 1.03 -17.79 3.02
C LEU A 35 2.09 -17.31 2.04
N VAL A 36 1.65 -16.71 0.93
CA VAL A 36 2.56 -16.21 -0.11
C VAL A 36 2.62 -14.68 -0.15
N ALA A 37 1.56 -14.02 0.31
CA ALA A 37 1.47 -12.57 0.28
C ALA A 37 0.38 -12.07 1.21
N ARG A 38 0.40 -10.76 1.46
CA ARG A 38 -0.66 -10.02 2.11
C ARG A 38 -1.09 -8.85 1.24
N ILE A 39 -2.38 -8.65 1.10
CA ILE A 39 -2.98 -7.50 0.43
C ILE A 39 -3.40 -6.51 1.52
N VAL A 40 -2.84 -5.30 1.44
CA VAL A 40 -3.06 -4.23 2.41
C VAL A 40 -3.67 -3.00 1.73
N SER A 41 -4.46 -2.27 2.50
CA SER A 41 -4.93 -0.94 2.09
C SER A 41 -3.75 0.01 1.98
N VAL A 42 -3.84 0.94 1.04
CA VAL A 42 -2.91 2.07 0.94
C VAL A 42 -3.37 3.29 1.75
N GLY A 43 -4.44 3.14 2.55
CA GLY A 43 -5.07 4.22 3.31
C GLY A 43 -5.95 5.13 2.44
N ASP A 44 -6.21 6.35 2.91
CA ASP A 44 -7.02 7.32 2.17
C ASP A 44 -6.33 7.75 0.85
N TRP A 45 -6.76 7.09 -0.23
CA TRP A 45 -6.89 7.68 -1.56
C TRP A 45 -5.65 8.42 -2.08
N ARG A 46 -4.57 7.70 -2.35
CA ARG A 46 -3.49 8.24 -3.18
C ARG A 46 -3.91 8.14 -4.65
N VAL A 47 -4.12 9.30 -5.29
CA VAL A 47 -4.04 9.41 -6.75
C VAL A 47 -2.71 8.77 -7.14
N ALA A 48 -2.75 7.71 -7.95
CA ALA A 48 -1.50 7.11 -8.44
C ALA A 48 -0.70 8.25 -9.09
N PRO A 49 0.61 8.38 -8.85
CA PRO A 49 1.44 9.27 -9.65
C PRO A 49 1.34 8.79 -11.11
N ILE A 50 0.41 9.40 -11.84
CA ILE A 50 0.01 9.12 -13.22
C ILE A 50 1.28 9.19 -14.09
N PRO A 51 1.51 8.17 -14.95
CA PRO A 51 0.90 8.22 -16.27
C PRO A 51 -0.34 7.33 -16.34
N ALA A 52 -1.48 7.97 -16.14
CA ALA A 52 -2.73 7.56 -16.74
C ALA A 52 -2.53 7.55 -18.26
N ARG A 53 -2.39 6.34 -18.79
CA ARG A 53 -3.04 5.81 -19.98
C ARG A 53 -2.21 4.60 -20.39
N SER A 54 -2.82 3.44 -20.23
CA SER A 54 -2.24 2.16 -20.62
C SER A 54 -0.92 1.86 -19.92
N VAL A 55 -0.98 1.11 -18.81
CA VAL A 55 0.20 0.33 -18.42
C VAL A 55 0.35 -0.73 -19.52
N ASP A 56 1.08 -0.37 -20.57
CA ASP A 56 1.62 -1.35 -21.48
C ASP A 56 2.38 -2.37 -20.64
N THR A 57 2.28 -3.64 -21.01
CA THR A 57 2.87 -4.77 -20.27
C THR A 57 4.38 -4.59 -20.02
N ALA A 58 5.05 -3.69 -20.76
CA ALA A 58 6.44 -3.29 -20.56
C ALA A 58 6.69 -2.37 -19.35
N ALA A 59 5.76 -1.48 -18.95
CA ALA A 59 5.92 -0.61 -17.78
C ALA A 59 5.74 -1.35 -16.44
N SER A 60 5.13 -2.54 -16.48
CA SER A 60 5.06 -3.49 -15.35
C SER A 60 6.44 -4.04 -14.94
N ALA A 61 7.45 -3.92 -15.82
CA ALA A 61 8.80 -4.45 -15.59
C ALA A 61 9.68 -3.58 -14.68
N ALA A 62 9.32 -2.31 -14.43
CA ALA A 62 10.17 -1.38 -13.68
C ALA A 62 9.54 -0.80 -12.40
N GLY A 63 8.23 -0.98 -12.16
CA GLY A 63 7.54 -0.21 -11.12
C GLY A 63 6.58 -0.97 -10.19
N GLY A 64 6.50 -2.30 -10.27
CA GLY A 64 5.62 -3.07 -9.38
C GLY A 64 4.13 -2.78 -9.55
N TRP A 65 3.67 -2.20 -10.66
CA TRP A 65 2.24 -1.91 -10.86
C TRP A 65 1.53 -3.09 -11.53
N VAL A 66 0.36 -3.47 -11.01
CA VAL A 66 -0.47 -4.56 -11.56
C VAL A 66 -1.92 -4.11 -11.76
N GLY A 67 -2.46 -4.36 -12.95
CA GLY A 67 -3.87 -4.11 -13.24
C GLY A 67 -4.79 -5.22 -12.73
N LEU A 68 -6.08 -4.92 -12.53
CA LEU A 68 -7.06 -5.94 -12.13
C LEU A 68 -7.13 -7.12 -13.12
N ASP A 69 -7.01 -6.85 -14.42
CA ASP A 69 -7.04 -7.90 -15.45
C ASP A 69 -5.82 -8.82 -15.35
N GLU A 70 -4.63 -8.25 -15.14
CA GLU A 70 -3.40 -9.03 -14.93
C GLU A 70 -3.47 -9.85 -13.65
N LEU A 71 -4.05 -9.30 -12.57
CA LEU A 71 -4.26 -10.04 -11.32
C LEU A 71 -5.22 -11.23 -11.52
N ARG A 72 -6.19 -11.13 -12.44
CA ARG A 72 -7.14 -12.22 -12.76
C ARG A 72 -6.55 -13.25 -13.71
N THR A 73 -5.88 -12.82 -14.76
CA THR A 73 -5.40 -13.73 -15.82
C THR A 73 -4.03 -14.32 -15.50
N ARG A 74 -3.19 -13.58 -14.76
CA ARG A 74 -1.79 -13.91 -14.46
C ARG A 74 -1.49 -13.89 -12.96
N ALA A 75 -2.48 -14.19 -12.13
CA ALA A 75 -2.36 -14.23 -10.67
C ALA A 75 -1.09 -14.98 -10.22
N GLY A 76 -0.87 -16.20 -10.72
CA GLY A 76 0.31 -17.01 -10.37
C GLY A 76 1.63 -16.25 -10.54
N ARG A 77 1.84 -15.62 -11.69
CA ARG A 77 3.05 -14.84 -11.98
C ARG A 77 3.21 -13.63 -11.06
N CYS A 78 2.10 -12.94 -10.76
CA CYS A 78 2.11 -11.81 -9.82
C CYS A 78 2.56 -12.26 -8.43
N PHE A 79 2.02 -13.37 -7.93
CA PHE A 79 2.37 -13.88 -6.61
C PHE A 79 3.73 -14.60 -6.57
N ASP A 80 4.24 -15.10 -7.70
CA ASP A 80 5.62 -15.59 -7.79
C ASP A 80 6.61 -14.41 -7.67
N ARG A 81 6.31 -13.24 -8.26
CA ARG A 81 7.07 -11.99 -8.05
C ARG A 81 7.03 -11.52 -6.60
N VAL A 82 5.86 -11.54 -5.97
CA VAL A 82 5.70 -11.16 -4.56
C VAL A 82 6.44 -12.13 -3.63
N ALA A 83 6.39 -13.43 -3.91
CA ALA A 83 7.16 -14.41 -3.16
C ALA A 83 8.68 -14.23 -3.32
N ALA A 84 9.13 -13.65 -4.44
CA ALA A 84 10.52 -13.25 -4.66
C ALA A 84 10.92 -11.94 -3.94
N GLY A 85 9.99 -11.31 -3.20
CA GLY A 85 10.24 -10.10 -2.41
C GLY A 85 9.74 -8.81 -3.05
N GLU A 86 9.05 -8.88 -4.20
CA GLU A 86 8.52 -7.67 -4.84
C GLU A 86 7.22 -7.20 -4.17
N THR A 87 7.08 -5.88 -3.99
CA THR A 87 5.79 -5.29 -3.60
C THR A 87 5.04 -4.83 -4.85
N LEU A 88 3.80 -5.25 -5.00
CA LEU A 88 2.96 -4.89 -6.14
C LEU A 88 1.85 -3.90 -5.76
N SER A 89 1.73 -2.82 -6.51
CA SER A 89 0.69 -1.80 -6.40
C SER A 89 -0.46 -2.12 -7.36
N VAL A 90 -1.66 -2.38 -6.83
CA VAL A 90 -2.82 -2.75 -7.63
C VAL A 90 -3.56 -1.51 -8.11
N VAL A 91 -3.73 -1.37 -9.43
CA VAL A 91 -4.38 -0.20 -10.04
C VAL A 91 -5.62 -0.55 -10.85
N ARG A 92 -6.62 0.33 -10.81
CA ARG A 92 -7.82 0.28 -11.65
C ARG A 92 -8.23 1.69 -12.06
N GLY A 93 -8.43 1.91 -13.36
CA GLY A 93 -8.87 3.22 -13.86
C GLY A 93 -7.95 4.38 -13.47
N GLY A 94 -6.64 4.12 -13.39
CA GLY A 94 -5.65 5.12 -12.96
C GLY A 94 -5.59 5.37 -11.45
N ARG A 95 -6.25 4.56 -10.64
CA ARG A 95 -6.29 4.69 -9.17
C ARG A 95 -5.60 3.53 -8.50
N LEU A 96 -4.83 3.81 -7.44
CA LEU A 96 -4.24 2.79 -6.58
C LEU A 96 -5.30 2.29 -5.60
N LEU A 97 -5.51 0.97 -5.57
CA LEU A 97 -6.52 0.33 -4.73
C LEU A 97 -5.91 -0.36 -3.51
N ALA A 98 -4.77 -1.00 -3.69
CA ALA A 98 -4.13 -1.83 -2.68
C ALA A 98 -2.65 -2.03 -2.97
N GLN A 99 -1.91 -2.51 -1.97
CA GLN A 99 -0.59 -3.08 -2.14
C GLN A 99 -0.59 -4.57 -1.80
N ILE A 100 0.14 -5.36 -2.57
CA ILE A 100 0.40 -6.76 -2.32
C ILE A 100 1.86 -6.86 -1.88
N VAL A 101 2.09 -7.26 -0.64
CA VAL A 101 3.42 -7.34 -0.02
C VAL A 101 3.82 -8.79 0.26
N PRO A 102 5.12 -9.10 0.29
CA PRO A 102 5.62 -10.43 0.65
C PRO A 102 5.19 -10.82 2.07
N ALA A 103 4.91 -12.11 2.28
CA ALA A 103 4.50 -12.64 3.58
C ALA A 103 5.53 -12.38 4.71
N GLY A 104 6.84 -12.38 4.38
CA GLY A 104 7.92 -12.12 5.32
C GLY A 104 8.19 -10.64 5.64
N ASP A 105 7.75 -9.71 4.77
CA ASP A 105 7.82 -8.27 5.03
C ASP A 105 6.65 -7.76 5.89
N ALA A 106 5.69 -8.63 6.19
CA ALA A 106 4.48 -8.25 6.90
C ALA A 106 4.68 -8.11 8.43
N GLU A 107 5.68 -8.76 9.03
CA GLU A 107 6.13 -8.46 10.41
C GLU A 107 6.89 -7.13 10.48
N ARG A 108 7.65 -6.78 9.42
CA ARG A 108 8.29 -5.47 9.30
C ARG A 108 7.28 -4.38 8.99
N THR A 109 6.17 -4.71 8.32
CA THR A 109 5.08 -3.77 8.01
C THR A 109 4.13 -3.56 9.18
N SER A 110 4.06 -4.44 10.18
CA SER A 110 3.46 -4.06 11.47
C SER A 110 4.28 -3.02 12.23
N VAL A 111 5.57 -2.86 11.90
CA VAL A 111 6.43 -1.77 12.41
C VAL A 111 6.54 -0.62 11.40
N ARG A 112 6.22 -0.84 10.11
CA ARG A 112 6.33 0.16 9.02
C ARG A 112 5.00 0.71 8.52
N ALA A 113 3.86 0.22 9.03
CA ALA A 113 2.61 0.95 9.02
C ALA A 113 2.67 2.22 9.92
N ASP A 114 3.74 2.34 10.72
CA ASP A 114 3.98 3.46 11.63
C ASP A 114 5.12 4.38 11.15
N ALA A 115 5.39 4.45 9.84
CA ALA A 115 6.37 5.39 9.26
C ALA A 115 5.80 6.18 8.07
N SER A 116 4.57 6.67 8.22
CA SER A 116 4.20 8.07 7.91
C SER A 116 2.81 8.32 8.49
N GLY A 117 2.66 8.06 9.79
CA GLY A 117 1.48 8.50 10.53
C GLY A 117 1.57 10.01 10.63
N GLY A 118 0.96 10.73 9.70
CA GLY A 118 0.93 12.18 9.79
C GLY A 118 0.33 12.59 11.14
N ILE A 119 0.94 13.56 11.78
CA ILE A 119 0.54 14.02 13.10
C ILE A 119 -0.67 14.94 12.97
N GLU A 120 -1.65 14.81 13.86
CA GLU A 120 -2.80 15.72 13.84
C GLU A 120 -2.33 17.16 14.15
N LEU A 121 -2.93 18.14 13.49
CA LEU A 121 -2.60 19.57 13.66
C LEU A 121 -2.75 20.01 15.12
N ASP A 122 -3.68 19.40 15.87
CA ASP A 122 -3.84 19.65 17.30
C ASP A 122 -2.69 19.10 18.15
N GLU A 123 -2.07 17.99 17.73
CA GLU A 123 -0.88 17.43 18.39
C GLU A 123 0.36 18.28 18.10
N LEU A 124 0.54 18.70 16.83
CA LEU A 124 1.60 19.64 16.47
C LEU A 124 1.49 20.93 17.30
N ARG A 125 0.27 21.45 17.51
CA ARG A 125 0.05 22.66 18.33
C ARG A 125 0.49 22.48 19.78
N LYS A 126 0.33 21.28 20.34
CA LYS A 126 0.63 20.98 21.76
C LYS A 126 2.09 20.63 21.99
N ARG A 127 2.76 20.02 21.00
CA ARG A 127 4.10 19.42 21.17
C ARG A 127 5.10 19.79 20.06
N ALA A 128 4.93 20.96 19.45
CA ALA A 128 5.71 21.41 18.30
C ALA A 128 7.24 21.23 18.45
N GLY A 129 7.81 21.52 19.62
CA GLY A 129 9.26 21.47 19.86
C GLY A 129 9.89 20.12 19.51
N ARG A 130 9.31 19.01 20.00
CA ARG A 130 9.81 17.66 19.73
C ARG A 130 9.81 17.33 18.24
N TYR A 131 8.76 17.72 17.54
CA TYR A 131 8.61 17.44 16.11
C TYR A 131 9.58 18.27 15.27
N PHE A 132 9.90 19.49 15.68
CA PHE A 132 10.91 20.28 14.99
C PHE A 132 12.34 19.72 15.18
N ASP A 133 12.65 19.10 16.32
CA ASP A 133 13.92 18.38 16.50
C ASP A 133 14.03 17.17 15.56
N GLU A 134 12.93 16.44 15.39
CA GLU A 134 12.83 15.33 14.42
C GLU A 134 12.99 15.83 12.97
N VAL A 135 12.40 16.98 12.64
CA VAL A 135 12.60 17.64 11.34
C VAL A 135 14.04 18.09 11.14
N ALA A 136 14.66 18.69 12.16
CA ALA A 136 16.06 19.10 12.11
C ALA A 136 17.00 17.90 11.92
N ALA A 137 16.63 16.73 12.46
CA ALA A 137 17.32 15.46 12.22
C ALA A 137 17.09 14.86 10.81
N GLY A 138 16.37 15.56 9.94
CA GLY A 138 16.13 15.17 8.56
C GLY A 138 14.84 14.36 8.34
N GLN A 139 13.99 14.21 9.36
CA GLN A 139 12.70 13.54 9.18
C GLN A 139 11.70 14.49 8.52
N THR A 140 10.86 13.94 7.64
CA THR A 140 9.74 14.68 7.06
C THR A 140 8.50 14.43 7.91
N ILE A 141 7.85 15.50 8.34
CA ILE A 141 6.63 15.41 9.12
C ILE A 141 5.44 15.78 8.25
N GLU A 142 4.46 14.89 8.20
CA GLU A 142 3.17 15.12 7.59
C GLU A 142 2.19 15.63 8.64
N VAL A 143 1.47 16.72 8.38
CA VAL A 143 0.49 17.30 9.31
C VAL A 143 -0.90 17.07 8.77
N ILE A 144 -1.77 16.49 9.58
CA ILE A 144 -3.12 16.04 9.22
C ILE A 144 -4.16 16.84 10.00
N ARG A 145 -5.32 17.10 9.41
CA ARG A 145 -6.48 17.67 10.11
C ARG A 145 -7.73 16.91 9.69
N GLY A 146 -8.40 16.26 10.64
CA GLY A 146 -9.60 15.47 10.37
C GLY A 146 -9.36 14.39 9.33
N GLY A 147 -8.21 13.70 9.41
CA GLY A 147 -7.81 12.65 8.46
C GLY A 147 -7.25 13.14 7.12
N LYS A 148 -7.25 14.45 6.85
CA LYS A 148 -6.71 15.02 5.60
C LYS A 148 -5.33 15.64 5.81
N LEU A 149 -4.35 15.35 4.95
CA LEU A 149 -3.06 16.05 4.93
C LEU A 149 -3.27 17.55 4.64
N VAL A 150 -2.79 18.41 5.53
CA VAL A 150 -2.88 19.87 5.42
C VAL A 150 -1.53 20.54 5.22
N ALA A 151 -0.44 19.93 5.68
CA ALA A 151 0.91 20.47 5.48
C ALA A 151 1.95 19.35 5.51
N ARG A 152 3.14 19.65 4.97
CA ARG A 152 4.33 18.84 5.11
C ARG A 152 5.47 19.74 5.55
N ILE A 153 6.13 19.34 6.63
CA ILE A 153 7.27 20.04 7.21
C ILE A 153 8.52 19.23 6.84
N VAL A 154 9.46 19.89 6.19
CA VAL A 154 10.71 19.30 5.72
C VAL A 154 11.87 20.07 6.31
N SER A 155 12.98 19.39 6.54
CA SER A 155 14.24 20.06 6.85
C SER A 155 14.71 20.83 5.62
N VAL A 156 15.16 22.06 5.84
CA VAL A 156 15.83 22.87 4.82
C VAL A 156 17.28 22.96 5.27
N ALA A 157 18.06 21.93 4.93
CA ALA A 157 19.51 21.90 5.09
C ALA A 157 20.18 22.20 3.75
#